data_AF-A0A1B8D4Y7-F1
#
_entry.id   AF-A0A1B8D4Y7-F1
#
_cell.length_a   1.000
_cell.length_b   1.000
_cell.length_c   1.000
_cell.angle_alpha   90.00
_cell.angle_beta   90.00
_cell.angle_gamma   90.00
#
_symmetry.space_group_name_H-M   'P 1'
#
loop_
_entity.id
_entity.type
_entity.pdbx_description
1 polymer ?
#
loop_
_entity_poly.entity_id
_entity_poly.type
_entity_poly.pdbx_seq_one_letter_code
_entity_poly.pdbx_strand_id
1 'polypeptide(L)'
;MSGVMVQKGLGEQCGGLNYTGTIACNSGETCVYVNDYWYQCQTALISICTTSFTPITASDAFAALTPGWNLGNSLESFPNEDSWNNPPVTPDTFSDVLARGFKSVRIPVTWFGHILVDSSPWTIDSTWLDRVEAVVDQVLDRGFYAIINVHHDSQLWANLATSVANYTLIEEKFKSIWTQIGVKLGCKSSKLVFESINEPAGSTESEAVELNALNDIFLGAINIADFSLFHDNFTNIPIFIGEWDATPAYTETAARWKYSDFFVRTAAKYGFSHSVFDNGADLLDRSTHTWYDETVIDILINAAAGTVNSLPESTTDPSATSQSSSAYLFHATGAPVTDQSVSYILNGNSLASIQNSTGTSLTTNQYTFSSTDILTLSAAYPSTPYDASSTTRIKDSLTLQFSKGVDLSLQIVQYGTPTIGAASYIAQAMDMKIPISYAGLAKGATVRAVLADGTYLTNAWTTSSGPLQQGRWTQGNYGFDSSEFIIYASGGQQIIAAGQPVSLMLEFYPRSVGENVVNITVHS
;
A
#
# COMPACT_ATOMS: atom_id res chain seq x y z
N MET A 1 -35.35 -24.78 37.75
CA MET A 1 -34.25 -24.53 38.71
C MET A 1 -33.09 -24.01 37.91
N SER A 2 -32.32 -23.03 38.40
CA SER A 2 -31.08 -22.63 37.71
C SER A 2 -30.05 -23.74 37.88
N GLY A 3 -29.53 -24.27 36.77
CA GLY A 3 -28.40 -25.18 36.80
C GLY A 3 -27.14 -24.36 36.98
N VAL A 4 -26.57 -24.36 38.18
CA VAL A 4 -25.23 -23.79 38.41
C VAL A 4 -24.25 -24.63 37.58
N MET A 5 -23.68 -24.04 36.53
CA MET A 5 -22.58 -24.69 35.81
C MET A 5 -21.43 -24.87 36.79
N VAL A 6 -21.02 -26.13 37.00
CA VAL A 6 -19.88 -26.43 37.86
C VAL A 6 -18.64 -25.79 37.23
N GLN A 7 -17.93 -24.99 38.01
CA GLN A 7 -16.62 -24.47 37.65
C GLN A 7 -15.52 -25.37 38.24
N LYS A 8 -14.35 -25.34 37.61
CA LYS A 8 -13.13 -26.00 38.05
C LYS A 8 -12.22 -25.02 38.80
N GLY A 9 -11.57 -25.49 39.86
CA GLY A 9 -10.64 -24.68 40.64
C GLY A 9 -9.18 -24.86 40.27
N LEU A 10 -8.35 -23.93 40.76
CA LEU A 10 -6.90 -23.92 40.58
C LEU A 10 -6.26 -25.31 40.77
N GLY A 11 -5.64 -25.81 39.71
CA GLY A 11 -4.97 -27.11 39.66
C GLY A 11 -5.84 -28.27 39.13
N GLU A 12 -7.17 -28.11 39.00
CA GLU A 12 -8.04 -29.15 38.44
C GLU A 12 -7.96 -29.26 36.91
N GLN A 13 -8.29 -30.45 36.39
CA GLN A 13 -8.45 -30.66 34.95
C GLN A 13 -9.69 -29.94 34.42
N CYS A 14 -9.53 -29.23 33.30
CA CYS A 14 -10.58 -28.52 32.57
C CYS A 14 -10.64 -28.89 31.08
N GLY A 15 -9.80 -29.81 30.60
CA GLY A 15 -9.75 -30.23 29.21
C GLY A 15 -8.72 -31.33 28.94
N GLY A 16 -8.64 -31.78 27.70
CA GLY A 16 -7.74 -32.84 27.22
C GLY A 16 -8.48 -33.96 26.49
N LEU A 17 -7.74 -34.81 25.77
CA LEU A 17 -8.28 -35.95 25.04
C LEU A 17 -9.08 -36.88 25.98
N ASN A 18 -10.34 -37.11 25.62
CA ASN A 18 -11.35 -37.88 26.37
C ASN A 18 -11.88 -37.22 27.66
N TYR A 19 -11.55 -35.95 27.94
CA TYR A 19 -12.19 -35.20 29.02
C TYR A 19 -13.64 -34.83 28.64
N THR A 20 -14.60 -35.15 29.51
CA THR A 20 -16.04 -34.92 29.30
C THR A 20 -16.65 -33.97 30.33
N GLY A 21 -15.81 -33.30 31.13
CA GLY A 21 -16.24 -32.34 32.15
C GLY A 21 -16.41 -30.92 31.61
N THR A 22 -16.67 -30.00 32.54
CA THR A 22 -16.73 -28.55 32.28
C THR A 22 -15.35 -27.96 31.95
N ILE A 23 -15.30 -27.06 30.97
CA ILE A 23 -14.10 -26.28 30.60
C ILE A 23 -13.98 -24.96 31.38
N ALA A 24 -15.02 -24.57 32.12
CA ALA A 24 -15.06 -23.31 32.85
C ALA A 24 -14.29 -23.41 34.17
N CYS A 25 -13.22 -22.61 34.31
CA CYS A 25 -12.54 -22.42 35.58
C CYS A 25 -13.27 -21.40 36.48
N ASN A 26 -12.83 -21.22 37.73
CA ASN A 26 -13.33 -20.18 38.62
C ASN A 26 -12.98 -18.78 38.10
N SER A 27 -13.62 -17.74 38.67
CA SER A 27 -13.29 -16.36 38.36
C SER A 27 -11.84 -16.03 38.75
N GLY A 28 -11.04 -15.56 37.79
CA GLY A 28 -9.60 -15.29 37.95
C GLY A 28 -8.68 -16.43 37.50
N GLU A 29 -9.24 -17.55 37.03
CA GLU A 29 -8.50 -18.70 36.50
C GLU A 29 -8.82 -18.90 35.00
N THR A 30 -7.86 -19.45 34.24
CA THR A 30 -8.04 -19.84 32.83
C THR A 30 -7.67 -21.31 32.61
N CYS A 31 -8.32 -21.95 31.64
CA CYS A 31 -8.01 -23.33 31.28
C CYS A 31 -6.79 -23.37 30.34
N VAL A 32 -5.64 -23.76 30.89
CA VAL A 32 -4.34 -23.71 30.20
C VAL A 32 -3.92 -25.12 29.76
N TYR A 33 -3.48 -25.25 28.50
CA TYR A 33 -2.92 -26.48 27.96
C TYR A 33 -1.63 -26.89 28.71
N VAL A 34 -1.52 -28.17 29.06
CA VAL A 34 -0.28 -28.75 29.66
C VAL A 34 0.24 -29.90 28.81
N ASN A 35 -0.64 -30.73 28.25
CA ASN A 35 -0.37 -31.71 27.20
C ASN A 35 -1.70 -32.20 26.58
N ASP A 36 -1.64 -32.98 25.51
CA ASP A 36 -2.81 -33.53 24.80
C ASP A 36 -3.89 -34.14 25.70
N TYR A 37 -3.51 -34.77 26.81
CA TYR A 37 -4.42 -35.43 27.75
C TYR A 37 -4.83 -34.57 28.94
N TRP A 38 -4.25 -33.38 29.12
CA TRP A 38 -4.44 -32.56 30.31
C TRP A 38 -4.35 -31.06 30.04
N TYR A 39 -5.47 -30.38 30.23
CA TYR A 39 -5.55 -28.93 30.42
C TYR A 39 -5.92 -28.66 31.88
N GLN A 40 -5.35 -27.62 32.46
CA GLN A 40 -5.46 -27.32 33.89
C GLN A 40 -5.98 -25.90 34.12
N CYS A 41 -6.88 -25.73 35.09
CA CYS A 41 -7.20 -24.39 35.58
C CYS A 41 -5.97 -23.82 36.28
N GLN A 42 -5.35 -22.81 35.68
CA GLN A 42 -4.25 -22.06 36.27
C GLN A 42 -4.75 -20.67 36.63
N THR A 43 -4.13 -20.02 37.61
CA THR A 43 -4.35 -18.59 37.86
C THR A 43 -4.06 -17.87 36.56
N ALA A 44 -4.98 -17.03 36.08
CA ALA A 44 -4.76 -16.30 34.85
C ALA A 44 -3.48 -15.47 35.02
N LEU A 45 -2.51 -15.65 34.13
CA LEU A 45 -1.30 -14.82 34.07
C LEU A 45 -1.64 -13.44 33.46
N ILE A 46 -2.58 -12.75 34.11
CA ILE A 46 -2.78 -11.32 33.98
C ILE A 46 -1.50 -10.69 34.53
N SER A 47 -0.61 -10.29 33.63
CA SER A 47 0.52 -9.44 33.98
C SER A 47 0.00 -8.26 34.79
N ILE A 48 0.48 -8.11 36.02
CA ILE A 48 0.12 -6.97 36.86
C ILE A 48 0.85 -5.77 36.25
N CYS A 49 0.15 -5.01 35.39
CA CYS A 49 0.74 -3.88 34.70
C CYS A 49 1.29 -2.88 35.74
N THR A 50 2.62 -2.76 35.80
CA THR A 50 3.32 -1.94 36.80
C THR A 50 3.28 -0.45 36.48
N THR A 51 2.80 -0.10 35.29
CA THR A 51 2.62 1.25 34.76
C THR A 51 1.13 1.63 34.76
N SER A 52 0.81 2.81 35.29
CA SER A 52 -0.53 3.40 35.18
C SER A 52 -0.66 4.18 33.88
N PHE A 53 -1.68 3.88 33.07
CA PHE A 53 -1.98 4.67 31.88
C PHE A 53 -2.39 6.10 32.23
N THR A 54 -1.88 7.07 31.47
CA THR A 54 -2.46 8.42 31.42
C THR A 54 -3.71 8.37 30.55
N PRO A 55 -4.91 8.72 31.06
CA PRO A 55 -6.11 8.73 30.24
C PRO A 55 -5.99 9.72 29.08
N ILE A 56 -6.41 9.29 27.90
CA ILE A 56 -6.45 10.06 26.65
C ILE A 56 -7.85 9.90 26.05
N THR A 57 -8.39 10.91 25.36
CA THR A 57 -9.66 10.71 24.64
C THR A 57 -9.39 9.93 23.35
N ALA A 58 -10.41 9.20 22.86
CA ALA A 58 -10.29 8.52 21.57
C ALA A 58 -9.93 9.51 20.44
N SER A 59 -10.46 10.73 20.49
CA SER A 59 -10.15 11.80 19.52
C SER A 59 -8.69 12.22 19.56
N ASP A 60 -8.14 12.49 20.74
CA ASP A 60 -6.72 12.86 20.90
C ASP A 60 -5.78 11.73 20.46
N ALA A 61 -6.13 10.48 20.80
CA ALA A 61 -5.35 9.30 20.42
C ALA A 61 -5.34 9.10 18.89
N PHE A 62 -6.50 9.16 18.24
CA PHE A 62 -6.61 8.96 16.80
C PHE A 62 -5.99 10.13 16.01
N ALA A 63 -6.18 11.38 16.45
CA ALA A 63 -5.52 12.54 15.85
C ALA A 63 -3.99 12.44 15.93
N ALA A 64 -3.45 11.85 17.01
CA ALA A 64 -2.02 11.65 17.18
C ALA A 64 -1.41 10.56 16.27
N LEU A 65 -2.22 9.72 15.61
CA LEU A 65 -1.72 8.72 14.66
C LEU A 65 -1.14 9.33 13.37
N THR A 66 -1.50 10.57 13.02
CA THR A 66 -1.30 11.12 11.67
C THR A 66 -0.05 11.98 11.52
N PRO A 67 0.80 11.76 10.50
CA PRO A 67 0.69 10.72 9.48
C PRO A 67 1.21 9.35 9.97
N GLY A 68 0.54 8.27 9.58
CA GLY A 68 0.97 6.88 9.82
C GLY A 68 1.56 6.21 8.58
N TRP A 69 2.26 5.10 8.79
CA TRP A 69 2.86 4.23 7.76
C TRP A 69 2.61 2.75 8.11
N ASN A 70 2.32 1.90 7.12
CA ASN A 70 2.14 0.46 7.32
C ASN A 70 3.45 -0.32 7.08
N LEU A 71 3.75 -1.27 7.96
CA LEU A 71 4.77 -2.30 7.76
C LEU A 71 4.28 -3.41 6.82
N GLY A 72 3.85 -3.04 5.61
CA GLY A 72 3.20 -3.97 4.67
C GLY A 72 4.12 -5.09 4.15
N ASN A 73 3.53 -6.20 3.76
CA ASN A 73 4.18 -7.43 3.26
C ASN A 73 5.31 -7.95 4.18
N SER A 74 5.10 -7.90 5.49
CA SER A 74 6.02 -8.37 6.55
C SER A 74 5.29 -9.39 7.44
N LEU A 75 4.80 -9.03 8.63
CA LEU A 75 4.19 -9.95 9.60
C LEU A 75 2.81 -10.48 9.17
N GLU A 76 2.20 -9.92 8.12
CA GLU A 76 1.05 -10.51 7.43
C GLU A 76 1.40 -11.52 6.34
N SER A 77 2.65 -11.54 5.87
CA SER A 77 3.08 -12.54 4.89
C SER A 77 3.10 -13.93 5.51
N PHE A 78 2.79 -14.94 4.70
CA PHE A 78 2.62 -16.32 5.15
C PHE A 78 3.37 -17.30 4.23
N PRO A 79 3.95 -18.39 4.76
CA PRO A 79 3.81 -18.92 6.13
C PRO A 79 4.63 -18.25 7.24
N ASN A 80 5.54 -17.31 6.95
CA ASN A 80 6.32 -16.54 7.94
C ASN A 80 6.61 -15.12 7.41
N GLU A 81 7.10 -14.23 8.28
CA GLU A 81 7.43 -12.81 7.99
C GLU A 81 8.33 -12.56 6.75
N ASP A 82 9.14 -13.54 6.36
CA ASP A 82 10.09 -13.49 5.24
C ASP A 82 9.59 -14.21 3.97
N SER A 83 8.31 -14.60 3.93
CA SER A 83 7.78 -15.45 2.86
C SER A 83 7.40 -14.71 1.58
N TRP A 84 7.29 -13.37 1.63
CA TRP A 84 6.99 -12.50 0.48
C TRP A 84 8.22 -11.68 0.06
N ASN A 85 8.06 -10.41 -0.31
CA ASN A 85 9.13 -9.61 -0.92
C ASN A 85 10.07 -8.89 0.07
N ASN A 86 9.91 -9.10 1.39
CA ASN A 86 10.70 -8.44 2.42
C ASN A 86 11.49 -9.45 3.29
N PRO A 87 12.68 -9.07 3.78
CA PRO A 87 13.28 -9.74 4.94
C PRO A 87 12.54 -9.36 6.24
N PRO A 88 12.74 -10.09 7.34
CA PRO A 88 12.19 -9.73 8.65
C PRO A 88 12.61 -8.32 9.07
N VAL A 89 11.67 -7.53 9.60
CA VAL A 89 11.89 -6.10 9.91
C VAL A 89 13.01 -5.90 10.94
N THR A 90 13.84 -4.89 10.70
CA THR A 90 14.96 -4.48 11.55
C THR A 90 14.63 -3.20 12.34
N PRO A 91 15.34 -2.90 13.44
CA PRO A 91 15.11 -1.67 14.19
C PRO A 91 15.34 -0.39 13.37
N ASP A 92 16.20 -0.45 12.36
CA ASP A 92 16.59 0.73 11.59
C ASP A 92 15.51 1.18 10.61
N THR A 93 14.68 0.26 10.07
CA THR A 93 13.49 0.61 9.28
C THR A 93 12.57 1.57 10.03
N PHE A 94 12.35 1.35 11.33
CA PHE A 94 11.54 2.25 12.17
C PHE A 94 12.25 3.58 12.48
N SER A 95 13.58 3.61 12.44
CA SER A 95 14.38 4.84 12.56
C SER A 95 14.23 5.72 11.32
N ASP A 96 14.17 5.14 10.11
CA ASP A 96 13.97 5.86 8.84
C ASP A 96 12.55 6.46 8.75
N VAL A 97 11.54 5.67 9.12
CA VAL A 97 10.14 6.11 9.23
C VAL A 97 10.01 7.24 10.26
N LEU A 98 10.76 7.20 11.36
CA LEU A 98 10.76 8.27 12.36
C LEU A 98 11.46 9.54 11.83
N ALA A 99 12.55 9.38 11.07
CA ALA A 99 13.30 10.48 10.48
C ALA A 99 12.48 11.29 9.46
N ARG A 100 11.52 10.66 8.77
CA ARG A 100 10.54 11.35 7.91
C ARG A 100 9.42 12.07 8.68
N GLY A 101 9.24 11.82 9.98
CA GLY A 101 8.23 12.50 10.79
C GLY A 101 6.84 11.84 10.80
N PHE A 102 6.75 10.55 10.44
CA PHE A 102 5.57 9.74 10.75
C PHE A 102 5.37 9.63 12.27
N LYS A 103 4.12 9.42 12.72
CA LYS A 103 3.72 9.39 14.14
C LYS A 103 3.08 8.08 14.58
N SER A 104 2.65 7.25 13.64
CA SER A 104 2.23 5.87 13.93
C SER A 104 2.80 4.88 12.93
N VAL A 105 2.92 3.63 13.36
CA VAL A 105 3.17 2.48 12.51
C VAL A 105 2.01 1.49 12.68
N ARG A 106 1.33 1.17 11.59
CA ARG A 106 0.42 0.03 11.54
C ARG A 106 1.21 -1.23 11.15
N ILE A 107 0.94 -2.31 11.86
CA ILE A 107 1.66 -3.57 11.79
C ILE A 107 0.61 -4.65 11.47
N PRO A 108 0.35 -4.91 10.18
CA PRO A 108 -0.39 -6.09 9.75
C PRO A 108 0.20 -7.37 10.35
N VAL A 109 -0.63 -8.28 10.87
CA VAL A 109 -0.16 -9.61 11.34
C VAL A 109 -1.13 -10.72 10.92
N THR A 110 -0.62 -11.75 10.26
CA THR A 110 -1.38 -12.95 9.91
C THR A 110 -1.07 -14.07 10.90
N TRP A 111 -2.11 -14.73 11.43
CA TRP A 111 -1.96 -15.69 12.52
C TRP A 111 -2.13 -17.15 12.07
N PHE A 112 -2.85 -17.39 10.97
CA PHE A 112 -3.16 -18.71 10.40
C PHE A 112 -1.98 -19.71 10.36
N GLY A 113 -0.79 -19.27 9.91
CA GLY A 113 0.40 -20.12 9.82
C GLY A 113 1.07 -20.47 11.16
N HIS A 114 0.70 -19.76 12.22
CA HIS A 114 1.33 -19.84 13.55
C HIS A 114 0.38 -20.40 14.62
N ILE A 115 -0.78 -20.95 14.23
CA ILE A 115 -1.69 -21.70 15.10
C ILE A 115 -1.22 -23.15 15.13
N LEU A 116 -0.81 -23.64 16.31
CA LEU A 116 -0.15 -24.94 16.48
C LEU A 116 -1.05 -26.15 16.12
N VAL A 117 -2.35 -26.03 16.35
CA VAL A 117 -3.37 -27.05 16.01
C VAL A 117 -4.67 -26.33 15.65
N ASP A 118 -5.31 -26.70 14.53
CA ASP A 118 -6.60 -26.13 14.13
C ASP A 118 -7.80 -26.76 14.87
N SER A 119 -7.77 -26.65 16.20
CA SER A 119 -8.86 -27.01 17.10
C SER A 119 -8.76 -26.21 18.39
N SER A 120 -9.90 -25.96 19.05
CA SER A 120 -9.95 -25.26 20.34
C SER A 120 -8.88 -25.78 21.33
N PRO A 121 -8.05 -24.91 21.91
CA PRO A 121 -8.19 -23.45 21.99
C PRO A 121 -7.49 -22.65 20.87
N TRP A 122 -6.99 -23.27 19.79
CA TRP A 122 -6.18 -22.62 18.76
C TRP A 122 -4.96 -21.87 19.33
N THR A 123 -4.12 -22.63 20.05
CA THR A 123 -2.89 -22.10 20.66
C THR A 123 -1.96 -21.52 19.60
N ILE A 124 -1.56 -20.26 19.75
CA ILE A 124 -0.57 -19.59 18.90
C ILE A 124 0.83 -20.01 19.35
N ASP A 125 1.77 -20.19 18.43
CA ASP A 125 3.19 -20.37 18.74
C ASP A 125 3.72 -19.20 19.59
N SER A 126 4.24 -19.51 20.78
CA SER A 126 4.87 -18.52 21.65
C SER A 126 6.01 -17.77 20.98
N THR A 127 6.73 -18.42 20.06
CA THR A 127 7.83 -17.84 19.28
C THR A 127 7.33 -16.72 18.37
N TRP A 128 6.13 -16.87 17.81
CA TRP A 128 5.48 -15.84 16.99
C TRP A 128 4.95 -14.69 17.84
N LEU A 129 4.31 -15.00 18.98
CA LEU A 129 3.89 -13.98 19.95
C LEU A 129 5.07 -13.16 20.50
N ASP A 130 6.22 -13.80 20.73
CA ASP A 130 7.48 -13.14 21.12
C ASP A 130 8.02 -12.24 19.99
N ARG A 131 7.97 -12.68 18.73
CA ARG A 131 8.39 -11.87 17.58
C ARG A 131 7.49 -10.65 17.38
N VAL A 132 6.16 -10.82 17.42
CA VAL A 132 5.20 -9.72 17.29
C VAL A 132 5.36 -8.72 18.44
N GLU A 133 5.54 -9.19 19.68
CA GLU A 133 5.87 -8.32 20.82
C GLU A 133 7.15 -7.52 20.58
N ALA A 134 8.23 -8.17 20.14
CA ALA A 134 9.51 -7.50 19.89
C ALA A 134 9.44 -6.44 18.78
N VAL A 135 8.54 -6.59 17.79
CA VAL A 135 8.29 -5.58 16.75
C VAL A 135 7.43 -4.42 17.29
N VAL A 136 6.39 -4.71 18.08
CA VAL A 136 5.59 -3.70 18.78
C VAL A 136 6.45 -2.83 19.70
N ASP A 137 7.37 -3.43 20.46
CA ASP A 137 8.25 -2.68 21.37
C ASP A 137 9.21 -1.75 20.60
N GLN A 138 9.78 -2.19 19.47
CA GLN A 138 10.63 -1.33 18.62
C GLN A 138 9.92 -0.08 18.11
N VAL A 139 8.61 -0.16 17.87
CA VAL A 139 7.75 0.96 17.48
C VAL A 139 7.41 1.85 18.68
N LEU A 140 6.99 1.26 19.80
CA LEU A 140 6.61 2.01 21.01
C LEU A 140 7.79 2.74 21.67
N ASP A 141 8.98 2.13 21.71
CA ASP A 141 10.21 2.73 22.27
C ASP A 141 10.70 3.93 21.45
N ARG A 142 10.41 3.96 20.14
CA ARG A 142 10.63 5.13 19.26
C ARG A 142 9.60 6.24 19.45
N GLY A 143 8.59 6.01 20.30
CA GLY A 143 7.56 6.98 20.64
C GLY A 143 6.41 7.07 19.63
N PHE A 144 6.36 6.21 18.63
CA PHE A 144 5.21 6.08 17.75
C PHE A 144 3.96 5.58 18.51
N TYR A 145 2.80 5.73 17.89
CA TYR A 145 1.68 4.81 18.11
C TYR A 145 1.87 3.54 17.29
N ALA A 146 1.49 2.39 17.86
CA ALA A 146 1.50 1.10 17.19
C ALA A 146 0.05 0.65 16.98
N ILE A 147 -0.30 0.16 15.79
CA ILE A 147 -1.59 -0.49 15.53
C ILE A 147 -1.31 -1.93 15.10
N ILE A 148 -1.94 -2.93 15.73
CA ILE A 148 -1.85 -4.35 15.31
C ILE A 148 -3.23 -4.94 15.03
N ASN A 149 -3.29 -6.00 14.23
CA ASN A 149 -4.54 -6.64 13.82
C ASN A 149 -4.42 -8.16 13.61
N VAL A 150 -5.52 -8.73 13.10
CA VAL A 150 -5.63 -10.07 12.52
C VAL A 150 -5.85 -9.87 11.02
N HIS A 151 -4.87 -10.19 10.18
CA HIS A 151 -4.78 -9.65 8.82
C HIS A 151 -5.39 -10.57 7.75
N HIS A 152 -4.59 -11.32 6.97
CA HIS A 152 -5.13 -12.17 5.88
C HIS A 152 -5.93 -13.39 6.39
N ASP A 153 -5.93 -13.62 7.70
CA ASP A 153 -6.87 -14.49 8.41
C ASP A 153 -8.33 -14.28 7.97
N SER A 154 -8.72 -13.05 7.62
CA SER A 154 -10.04 -12.68 7.08
C SER A 154 -10.42 -13.37 5.77
N GLN A 155 -9.42 -13.74 4.96
CA GLN A 155 -9.60 -14.48 3.72
C GLN A 155 -9.33 -15.98 3.90
N LEU A 156 -8.57 -16.36 4.93
CA LEU A 156 -8.09 -17.73 5.16
C LEU A 156 -9.02 -18.58 6.04
N TRP A 157 -9.45 -18.08 7.20
CA TRP A 157 -10.32 -18.84 8.13
C TRP A 157 -11.48 -18.03 8.71
N ALA A 158 -11.44 -16.71 8.68
CA ALA A 158 -12.54 -15.83 9.10
C ALA A 158 -13.38 -15.28 7.91
N ASN A 159 -13.39 -16.01 6.79
CA ASN A 159 -14.05 -15.60 5.55
C ASN A 159 -15.56 -15.92 5.59
N LEU A 160 -16.36 -14.91 5.94
CA LEU A 160 -17.81 -15.01 6.10
C LEU A 160 -18.56 -15.25 4.78
N ALA A 161 -18.04 -14.75 3.65
CA ALA A 161 -18.69 -14.80 2.35
C ALA A 161 -18.64 -16.17 1.65
N THR A 162 -18.20 -17.23 2.34
CA THR A 162 -18.10 -18.59 1.76
C THR A 162 -19.36 -19.41 2.04
N SER A 163 -19.83 -20.18 1.06
CA SER A 163 -21.02 -21.06 1.19
C SER A 163 -20.83 -22.26 2.13
N VAL A 164 -19.68 -22.33 2.81
CA VAL A 164 -19.30 -23.34 3.80
C VAL A 164 -18.85 -22.72 5.13
N ALA A 165 -19.02 -21.40 5.31
CA ALA A 165 -18.65 -20.70 6.53
C ALA A 165 -19.39 -21.28 7.75
N ASN A 166 -18.63 -21.56 8.81
CA ASN A 166 -19.17 -22.01 10.09
C ASN A 166 -18.96 -20.91 11.12
N TYR A 167 -19.91 -19.97 11.16
CA TYR A 167 -19.84 -18.74 11.95
C TYR A 167 -19.44 -18.98 13.42
N THR A 168 -20.08 -19.91 14.13
CA THR A 168 -19.72 -20.24 15.51
C THR A 168 -18.27 -20.73 15.69
N LEU A 169 -17.72 -21.46 14.71
CA LEU A 169 -16.32 -21.86 14.74
C LEU A 169 -15.37 -20.66 14.51
N ILE A 170 -15.78 -19.70 13.69
CA ILE A 170 -15.05 -18.45 13.44
C ILE A 170 -15.10 -17.57 14.70
N GLU A 171 -16.27 -17.38 15.32
CA GLU A 171 -16.44 -16.66 16.59
C GLU A 171 -15.56 -17.25 17.71
N GLU A 172 -15.60 -18.57 17.91
CA GLU A 172 -14.80 -19.27 18.92
C GLU A 172 -13.29 -19.10 18.67
N LYS A 173 -12.84 -19.30 17.42
CA LYS A 173 -11.43 -19.15 17.03
C LYS A 173 -10.94 -17.72 17.18
N PHE A 174 -11.69 -16.75 16.65
CA PHE A 174 -11.39 -15.32 16.74
C PHE A 174 -11.25 -14.85 18.19
N LYS A 175 -12.18 -15.26 19.06
CA LYS A 175 -12.11 -15.00 20.50
C LYS A 175 -10.88 -15.62 21.16
N SER A 176 -10.51 -16.86 20.82
CA SER A 176 -9.32 -17.51 21.38
C SER A 176 -8.01 -16.84 20.96
N ILE A 177 -7.92 -16.42 19.69
CA ILE A 177 -6.74 -15.71 19.15
C ILE A 177 -6.60 -14.34 19.85
N TRP A 178 -7.66 -13.53 19.89
CA TRP A 178 -7.63 -12.24 20.57
C TRP A 178 -7.40 -12.33 22.08
N THR A 179 -7.84 -13.40 22.74
CA THR A 179 -7.53 -13.66 24.15
C THR A 179 -6.02 -13.84 24.38
N GLN A 180 -5.34 -14.57 23.50
CA GLN A 180 -3.89 -14.81 23.59
C GLN A 180 -3.08 -13.53 23.29
N ILE A 181 -3.46 -12.79 22.25
CA ILE A 181 -2.86 -11.48 21.91
C ILE A 181 -3.04 -10.48 23.06
N GLY A 182 -4.25 -10.40 23.63
CA GLY A 182 -4.56 -9.52 24.76
C GLY A 182 -3.78 -9.85 26.03
N VAL A 183 -3.56 -11.14 26.34
CA VAL A 183 -2.70 -11.56 27.46
C VAL A 183 -1.23 -11.20 27.22
N LYS A 184 -0.74 -11.35 25.98
CA LYS A 184 0.65 -11.02 25.61
C LYS A 184 0.93 -9.52 25.67
N LEU A 185 0.02 -8.68 25.18
CA LEU A 185 0.28 -7.26 24.93
C LEU A 185 -0.52 -6.27 25.81
N GLY A 186 -1.42 -6.74 26.68
CA GLY A 186 -2.34 -5.90 27.46
C GLY A 186 -1.69 -4.94 28.48
N CYS A 187 -0.39 -5.06 28.76
CA CYS A 187 0.37 -4.11 29.59
C CYS A 187 1.33 -3.21 28.80
N LYS A 188 1.29 -3.23 27.46
CA LYS A 188 2.03 -2.27 26.62
C LYS A 188 1.42 -0.87 26.76
N SER A 189 2.14 0.14 26.32
CA SER A 189 1.74 1.57 26.38
C SER A 189 0.34 1.80 25.78
N SER A 190 -0.40 2.80 26.27
CA SER A 190 -1.68 3.27 25.68
C SER A 190 -1.52 3.92 24.29
N LYS A 191 -0.31 3.85 23.73
CA LYS A 191 0.00 4.10 22.32
C LYS A 191 -0.17 2.86 21.42
N LEU A 192 -0.39 1.68 22.00
CA LEU A 192 -0.78 0.47 21.28
C LEU A 192 -2.30 0.46 21.06
N VAL A 193 -2.71 0.21 19.81
CA VAL A 193 -4.09 0.09 19.38
C VAL A 193 -4.31 -1.30 18.79
N PHE A 194 -5.46 -1.90 19.09
CA PHE A 194 -5.92 -3.15 18.49
C PHE A 194 -7.01 -2.86 17.46
N GLU A 195 -6.88 -3.44 16.27
CA GLU A 195 -7.83 -3.40 15.16
C GLU A 195 -8.35 -4.83 14.91
N SER A 196 -9.67 -5.06 14.92
CA SER A 196 -10.26 -6.41 14.96
C SER A 196 -9.72 -7.36 13.91
N ILE A 197 -9.84 -6.96 12.65
CA ILE A 197 -9.64 -7.80 11.49
C ILE A 197 -9.49 -6.94 10.23
N ASN A 198 -8.56 -7.28 9.33
CA ASN A 198 -8.37 -6.57 8.08
C ASN A 198 -9.36 -7.03 6.99
N GLU A 199 -9.98 -6.10 6.28
CA GLU A 199 -10.83 -6.35 5.10
C GLU A 199 -11.71 -7.63 5.17
N PRO A 200 -12.60 -7.73 6.19
CA PRO A 200 -13.47 -8.89 6.33
C PRO A 200 -14.44 -9.02 5.16
N ALA A 201 -14.49 -10.20 4.55
CA ALA A 201 -15.28 -10.46 3.35
C ALA A 201 -16.79 -10.46 3.61
N GLY A 202 -17.55 -9.71 2.82
CA GLY A 202 -19.02 -9.69 2.84
C GLY A 202 -19.59 -8.74 1.77
N SER A 203 -20.83 -8.99 1.34
CA SER A 203 -21.50 -8.21 0.29
C SER A 203 -23.02 -8.05 0.47
N THR A 204 -23.62 -8.81 1.38
CA THR A 204 -25.06 -8.86 1.66
C THR A 204 -25.40 -8.36 3.06
N GLU A 205 -26.67 -8.01 3.29
CA GLU A 205 -27.17 -7.63 4.62
C GLU A 205 -26.96 -8.73 5.68
N SER A 206 -27.08 -10.01 5.29
CA SER A 206 -26.80 -11.15 6.17
C SER A 206 -25.32 -11.31 6.53
N GLU A 207 -24.41 -11.10 5.57
CA GLU A 207 -22.97 -11.09 5.85
C GLU A 207 -22.56 -9.85 6.65
N ALA A 208 -23.25 -8.72 6.47
CA ALA A 208 -23.06 -7.53 7.29
C ALA A 208 -23.57 -7.73 8.73
N VAL A 209 -24.64 -8.50 8.95
CA VAL A 209 -25.09 -8.90 10.30
C VAL A 209 -24.06 -9.83 10.97
N GLU A 210 -23.47 -10.76 10.22
CA GLU A 210 -22.44 -11.66 10.75
C GLU A 210 -21.10 -10.94 10.98
N LEU A 211 -20.71 -10.03 10.09
CA LEU A 211 -19.61 -9.10 10.33
C LEU A 211 -19.89 -8.25 11.56
N ASN A 212 -21.13 -7.79 11.77
CA ASN A 212 -21.52 -7.10 12.99
C ASN A 212 -21.50 -8.01 14.24
N ALA A 213 -21.53 -9.35 14.12
CA ALA A 213 -21.32 -10.26 15.24
C ALA A 213 -19.81 -10.45 15.57
N LEU A 214 -18.96 -10.69 14.56
CA LEU A 214 -17.49 -10.67 14.75
C LEU A 214 -17.01 -9.32 15.28
N ASN A 215 -17.60 -8.24 14.76
CA ASN A 215 -17.40 -6.91 15.27
C ASN A 215 -17.96 -6.83 16.70
N ASP A 216 -19.22 -7.07 17.05
CA ASP A 216 -19.73 -6.95 18.43
C ASP A 216 -18.93 -7.79 19.48
N ILE A 217 -18.30 -8.90 19.08
CA ILE A 217 -17.35 -9.67 19.91
C ILE A 217 -16.09 -8.86 20.27
N PHE A 218 -15.60 -8.03 19.35
CA PHE A 218 -14.56 -7.00 19.55
C PHE A 218 -15.15 -5.64 20.01
N LEU A 219 -16.42 -5.38 19.71
CA LEU A 219 -17.11 -4.09 19.70
C LEU A 219 -18.21 -4.02 20.75
N GLY A 220 -17.81 -4.27 21.99
CA GLY A 220 -18.11 -3.28 23.04
C GLY A 220 -17.47 -1.90 22.79
N ALA A 221 -17.35 -1.46 21.51
CA ALA A 221 -16.43 -0.42 21.02
C ALA A 221 -16.74 0.26 19.62
N ILE A 222 -17.75 -0.16 18.82
CA ILE A 222 -18.47 0.63 17.76
C ILE A 222 -17.84 0.82 16.30
N ASN A 223 -18.73 1.06 15.29
CA ASN A 223 -18.69 1.00 13.77
C ASN A 223 -18.67 2.41 13.04
N ILE A 224 -19.07 2.71 11.75
CA ILE A 224 -18.79 2.34 10.31
C ILE A 224 -19.90 2.99 9.36
N ALA A 225 -19.76 3.65 8.17
CA ALA A 225 -18.63 4.14 7.33
C ALA A 225 -18.99 5.23 6.21
N ASP A 226 -18.05 5.47 5.23
CA ASP A 226 -17.95 6.28 3.96
C ASP A 226 -17.67 7.84 3.91
N PHE A 227 -16.43 8.31 3.66
CA PHE A 227 -15.85 9.63 4.02
C PHE A 227 -16.78 10.81 4.39
N SER A 228 -17.53 11.46 3.50
CA SER A 228 -18.43 12.55 3.94
C SER A 228 -19.61 12.02 4.78
N LEU A 229 -20.09 10.82 4.45
CA LEU A 229 -21.08 10.07 5.21
C LEU A 229 -20.47 9.41 6.48
N PHE A 230 -19.17 9.05 6.50
CA PHE A 230 -18.39 8.71 7.70
C PHE A 230 -18.47 9.93 8.62
N HIS A 231 -18.09 11.11 8.15
CA HIS A 231 -18.09 12.31 8.98
C HIS A 231 -19.49 12.64 9.50
N ASP A 232 -20.50 12.68 8.62
CA ASP A 232 -21.87 13.07 8.98
C ASP A 232 -22.59 12.03 9.87
N ASN A 233 -22.32 10.73 9.69
CA ASN A 233 -22.87 9.67 10.55
C ASN A 233 -22.06 9.45 11.84
N PHE A 234 -20.76 9.75 11.84
CA PHE A 234 -19.79 9.45 12.92
C PHE A 234 -19.13 10.70 13.50
N THR A 235 -19.84 11.83 13.51
CA THR A 235 -19.42 13.15 14.04
C THR A 235 -18.76 13.17 15.42
N ASN A 236 -18.89 12.11 16.23
CA ASN A 236 -18.32 11.97 17.57
C ASN A 236 -17.42 10.72 17.74
N ILE A 237 -17.17 9.97 16.67
CA ILE A 237 -16.37 8.73 16.67
C ILE A 237 -15.16 8.96 15.76
N PRO A 238 -13.91 8.87 16.27
CA PRO A 238 -12.73 9.11 15.45
C PRO A 238 -12.56 8.04 14.37
N ILE A 239 -12.27 8.47 13.14
CA ILE A 239 -12.07 7.57 12.00
C ILE A 239 -10.58 7.50 11.66
N PHE A 240 -10.06 6.27 11.59
CA PHE A 240 -8.72 5.96 11.11
C PHE A 240 -8.80 5.22 9.78
N ILE A 241 -8.05 5.70 8.82
CA ILE A 241 -7.90 5.11 7.50
C ILE A 241 -6.66 4.21 7.55
N GLY A 242 -6.88 2.93 7.84
CA GLY A 242 -5.80 1.97 8.08
C GLY A 242 -4.83 1.81 6.90
N GLU A 243 -5.34 1.91 5.67
CA GLU A 243 -4.55 1.76 4.45
C GLU A 243 -5.03 2.75 3.36
N TRP A 244 -4.07 3.29 2.62
CA TRP A 244 -4.24 3.94 1.33
C TRP A 244 -2.88 4.06 0.64
N ASP A 245 -2.81 3.97 -0.69
CA ASP A 245 -1.61 4.26 -1.48
C ASP A 245 -1.99 4.57 -2.95
N ALA A 246 -1.04 5.03 -3.75
CA ALA A 246 -1.11 5.05 -5.21
C ALA A 246 0.23 4.56 -5.82
N THR A 247 0.46 3.24 -5.79
CA THR A 247 1.74 2.56 -6.08
C THR A 247 2.53 3.15 -7.27
N PRO A 248 3.87 3.35 -7.12
CA PRO A 248 4.74 3.78 -8.21
C PRO A 248 4.84 2.77 -9.35
N ALA A 249 4.49 1.49 -9.14
CA ALA A 249 4.56 0.48 -10.19
C ALA A 249 3.60 0.82 -11.33
N TYR A 250 2.40 1.30 -10.99
CA TYR A 250 1.29 1.47 -11.93
C TYR A 250 0.87 2.95 -12.09
N THR A 251 1.11 3.79 -11.08
CA THR A 251 0.77 5.22 -11.11
C THR A 251 1.85 6.04 -11.82
N GLU A 252 1.44 7.11 -12.51
CA GLU A 252 2.34 8.12 -13.02
C GLU A 252 2.72 9.11 -11.90
N THR A 253 3.99 9.51 -11.85
CA THR A 253 4.61 10.28 -10.76
C THR A 253 3.88 11.58 -10.40
N ALA A 254 3.56 12.43 -11.37
CA ALA A 254 2.83 13.68 -11.10
C ALA A 254 1.38 13.44 -10.67
N ALA A 255 0.71 12.43 -11.24
CA ALA A 255 -0.59 11.97 -10.76
C ALA A 255 -0.53 11.45 -9.31
N ARG A 256 0.52 10.70 -8.93
CA ARG A 256 0.76 10.21 -7.56
C ARG A 256 0.95 11.36 -6.57
N TRP A 257 1.86 12.29 -6.86
CA TRP A 257 2.10 13.49 -6.02
C TRP A 257 0.81 14.30 -5.80
N LYS A 258 0.03 14.52 -6.87
CA LYS A 258 -1.25 15.23 -6.81
C LYS A 258 -2.34 14.45 -6.03
N TYR A 259 -2.35 13.12 -6.12
CA TYR A 259 -3.27 12.27 -5.34
C TYR A 259 -2.94 12.27 -3.85
N SER A 260 -1.67 12.08 -3.47
CA SER A 260 -1.25 12.03 -2.06
C SER A 260 -1.55 13.35 -1.32
N ASP A 261 -1.26 14.51 -1.94
CA ASP A 261 -1.63 15.81 -1.38
C ASP A 261 -3.15 15.98 -1.22
N PHE A 262 -3.92 15.61 -2.25
CA PHE A 262 -5.38 15.68 -2.22
C PHE A 262 -5.98 14.77 -1.14
N PHE A 263 -5.48 13.53 -1.03
CA PHE A 263 -5.96 12.55 -0.07
C PHE A 263 -5.70 13.02 1.37
N VAL A 264 -4.47 13.37 1.69
CA VAL A 264 -4.07 13.80 3.05
C VAL A 264 -4.81 15.07 3.47
N ARG A 265 -4.91 16.08 2.59
CA ARG A 265 -5.69 17.30 2.89
C ARG A 265 -7.19 17.03 3.00
N THR A 266 -7.72 16.01 2.32
CA THR A 266 -9.13 15.59 2.45
C THR A 266 -9.40 14.84 3.75
N ALA A 267 -8.50 13.94 4.16
CA ALA A 267 -8.55 13.29 5.48
C ALA A 267 -8.49 14.34 6.60
N ALA A 268 -7.51 15.25 6.56
CA ALA A 268 -7.37 16.33 7.53
C ALA A 268 -8.60 17.27 7.57
N LYS A 269 -9.22 17.57 6.41
CA LYS A 269 -10.45 18.37 6.33
C LYS A 269 -11.62 17.76 7.11
N TYR A 270 -11.76 16.43 7.10
CA TYR A 270 -12.84 15.73 7.81
C TYR A 270 -12.44 15.21 9.21
N GLY A 271 -11.22 15.52 9.67
CA GLY A 271 -10.71 15.09 10.98
C GLY A 271 -10.29 13.62 11.03
N PHE A 272 -10.05 12.98 9.88
CA PHE A 272 -9.67 11.58 9.81
C PHE A 272 -8.17 11.40 9.92
N SER A 273 -7.77 10.40 10.69
CA SER A 273 -6.39 9.95 10.72
C SER A 273 -6.11 8.93 9.63
N HIS A 274 -4.86 8.79 9.20
CA HIS A 274 -4.51 7.85 8.13
C HIS A 274 -3.15 7.19 8.32
N SER A 275 -3.00 5.99 7.77
CA SER A 275 -1.73 5.30 7.57
C SER A 275 -1.56 4.94 6.11
N VAL A 276 -0.46 5.37 5.48
CA VAL A 276 -0.16 5.03 4.08
C VAL A 276 0.28 3.57 4.00
N PHE A 277 -0.11 2.85 2.95
CA PHE A 277 0.34 1.47 2.74
C PHE A 277 1.73 1.45 2.10
N ASP A 278 2.58 0.51 2.52
CA ASP A 278 3.91 0.30 1.95
C ASP A 278 4.31 -1.17 2.08
N ASN A 279 4.25 -1.90 0.98
CA ASN A 279 4.71 -3.29 0.88
C ASN A 279 6.25 -3.44 0.85
N GLY A 280 7.02 -2.36 1.00
CA GLY A 280 8.48 -2.37 0.87
C GLY A 280 8.98 -2.30 -0.58
N ALA A 281 8.08 -2.18 -1.55
CA ALA A 281 8.37 -1.90 -2.96
C ALA A 281 7.78 -0.56 -3.44
N ASP A 282 6.83 0.02 -2.70
CA ASP A 282 6.10 1.22 -3.11
C ASP A 282 6.67 2.54 -2.52
N LEU A 283 7.17 2.54 -1.27
CA LEU A 283 7.73 3.74 -0.63
C LEU A 283 9.17 3.56 -0.09
N LEU A 284 9.41 2.69 0.90
CA LEU A 284 10.72 2.51 1.55
C LEU A 284 11.39 1.20 1.12
N ASP A 285 12.54 1.29 0.45
CA ASP A 285 13.45 0.16 0.25
C ASP A 285 14.12 -0.19 1.58
N ARG A 286 13.61 -1.25 2.22
CA ARG A 286 14.10 -1.75 3.52
C ARG A 286 15.44 -2.48 3.44
N SER A 287 15.96 -2.72 2.23
CA SER A 287 17.26 -3.36 2.00
C SER A 287 18.39 -2.34 1.81
N THR A 288 18.08 -1.18 1.22
CA THR A 288 19.04 -0.07 1.04
C THR A 288 18.84 1.08 2.04
N HIS A 289 17.73 1.07 2.80
CA HIS A 289 17.30 2.16 3.67
C HIS A 289 17.14 3.50 2.90
N THR A 290 16.51 3.43 1.72
CA THR A 290 16.25 4.60 0.87
C THR A 290 14.78 4.67 0.44
N TRP A 291 14.26 5.89 0.28
CA TRP A 291 12.89 6.10 -0.18
C TRP A 291 12.86 6.20 -1.71
N TYR A 292 12.01 5.40 -2.38
CA TYR A 292 11.96 5.35 -3.85
C TYR A 292 11.52 6.68 -4.49
N ASP A 293 10.81 7.52 -3.75
CA ASP A 293 10.36 8.85 -4.15
C ASP A 293 10.25 9.71 -2.89
N GLU A 294 11.26 10.53 -2.63
CA GLU A 294 11.26 11.39 -1.45
C GLU A 294 10.19 12.49 -1.53
N THR A 295 9.86 12.93 -2.75
CA THR A 295 8.90 14.02 -3.00
C THR A 295 7.47 13.62 -2.60
N VAL A 296 7.03 12.37 -2.87
CA VAL A 296 5.69 11.94 -2.40
C VAL A 296 5.59 11.87 -0.87
N ILE A 297 6.68 11.48 -0.20
CA ILE A 297 6.73 11.44 1.27
C ILE A 297 6.69 12.86 1.84
N ASP A 298 7.53 13.75 1.34
CA ASP A 298 7.60 15.12 1.86
C ASP A 298 6.30 15.91 1.55
N ILE A 299 5.59 15.56 0.46
CA ILE A 299 4.23 16.06 0.18
C ILE A 299 3.25 15.60 1.26
N LEU A 300 3.24 14.29 1.57
CA LEU A 300 2.38 13.67 2.57
C LEU A 300 2.63 14.27 3.97
N ILE A 301 3.89 14.39 4.37
CA ILE A 301 4.30 14.96 5.66
C ILE A 301 3.89 16.44 5.76
N ASN A 302 4.14 17.25 4.71
CA ASN A 302 3.72 18.65 4.68
C ASN A 302 2.19 18.80 4.74
N ALA A 303 1.45 18.04 3.93
CA ALA A 303 0.01 18.07 3.91
C ALA A 303 -0.60 17.67 5.28
N ALA A 304 -0.03 16.67 5.93
CA ALA A 304 -0.42 16.22 7.27
C ALA A 304 -0.07 17.24 8.38
N ALA A 305 0.92 18.11 8.14
CA ALA A 305 1.24 19.26 8.99
C ALA A 305 0.37 20.50 8.68
N GLY A 306 -0.53 20.44 7.68
CA GLY A 306 -1.33 21.57 7.22
C GLY A 306 -0.57 22.56 6.31
N THR A 307 0.65 22.23 5.91
CA THR A 307 1.41 23.01 4.91
C THR A 307 0.85 22.75 3.52
N VAL A 308 0.57 23.83 2.78
CA VAL A 308 0.05 23.76 1.41
C VAL A 308 1.20 23.61 0.42
N ASN A 309 1.21 22.49 -0.31
CA ASN A 309 2.19 22.20 -1.36
C ASN A 309 1.84 22.89 -2.68
N SER A 310 2.86 23.29 -3.44
CA SER A 310 2.74 23.39 -4.90
C SER A 310 2.71 21.98 -5.49
N LEU A 311 1.95 21.73 -6.56
CA LEU A 311 1.79 20.40 -7.17
C LEU A 311 2.15 20.42 -8.66
N PRO A 312 2.66 19.31 -9.23
CA PRO A 312 2.80 19.16 -10.67
C PRO A 312 1.41 19.05 -11.33
N GLU A 313 1.27 19.50 -12.57
CA GLU A 313 0.13 19.09 -13.39
C GLU A 313 0.37 17.78 -14.14
N SER A 314 -0.73 17.07 -14.41
CA SER A 314 -0.78 15.82 -15.18
C SER A 314 -2.15 15.64 -15.83
N THR A 315 -2.20 14.96 -16.98
CA THR A 315 -3.43 14.81 -17.77
C THR A 315 -4.59 14.18 -17.00
N THR A 316 -5.71 14.91 -16.89
CA THR A 316 -6.98 14.45 -16.31
C THR A 316 -8.13 14.36 -17.33
N ASP A 317 -7.94 14.90 -18.55
CA ASP A 317 -8.93 14.84 -19.63
C ASP A 317 -9.05 13.40 -20.18
N PRO A 318 -10.22 12.74 -20.05
CA PRO A 318 -10.41 11.39 -20.56
C PRO A 318 -10.41 11.32 -22.10
N SER A 319 -10.59 12.44 -22.81
CA SER A 319 -10.55 12.50 -24.28
C SER A 319 -9.15 12.67 -24.87
N ALA A 320 -8.14 12.91 -24.02
CA ALA A 320 -6.77 13.17 -24.46
C ALA A 320 -6.15 12.02 -25.26
N THR A 321 -5.35 12.38 -26.26
CA THR A 321 -4.56 11.47 -27.10
C THR A 321 -3.09 11.38 -26.72
N SER A 322 -2.62 12.27 -25.84
CA SER A 322 -1.24 12.34 -25.34
C SER A 322 -1.24 12.71 -23.86
N GLN A 323 -0.28 12.16 -23.11
CA GLN A 323 -0.16 12.36 -21.66
C GLN A 323 0.92 13.40 -21.34
N SER A 324 0.50 14.48 -20.69
CA SER A 324 1.36 15.41 -19.97
C SER A 324 1.61 14.95 -18.53
N SER A 325 2.81 15.23 -18.04
CA SER A 325 3.23 15.13 -16.64
C SER A 325 4.27 16.21 -16.39
N SER A 326 4.21 16.86 -15.24
CA SER A 326 5.12 17.95 -14.86
C SER A 326 6.19 17.49 -13.84
N ALA A 327 6.34 16.18 -13.69
CA ALA A 327 7.53 15.52 -13.12
C ALA A 327 8.60 15.23 -14.18
N TYR A 328 8.27 15.36 -15.48
CA TYR A 328 9.15 15.02 -16.60
C TYR A 328 9.12 16.07 -17.72
N LEU A 329 10.26 16.29 -18.37
CA LEU A 329 10.36 17.04 -19.62
C LEU A 329 11.07 16.15 -20.65
N PHE A 330 10.34 15.73 -21.68
CA PHE A 330 10.79 14.74 -22.66
C PHE A 330 11.24 15.40 -23.98
N HIS A 331 12.40 15.01 -24.48
CA HIS A 331 12.92 15.45 -25.77
C HIS A 331 13.37 14.25 -26.62
N ALA A 332 12.87 14.15 -27.84
CA ALA A 332 13.20 13.05 -28.75
C ALA A 332 14.62 13.20 -29.31
N THR A 333 15.41 12.13 -29.32
CA THR A 333 16.75 12.14 -29.93
C THR A 333 16.69 12.55 -31.40
N GLY A 334 17.45 13.58 -31.76
CA GLY A 334 17.50 14.14 -33.11
C GLY A 334 16.44 15.22 -33.42
N ALA A 335 15.53 15.52 -32.49
CA ALA A 335 14.66 16.69 -32.60
C ALA A 335 15.46 18.00 -32.39
N PRO A 336 15.03 19.13 -32.97
CA PRO A 336 15.62 20.43 -32.64
C PRO A 336 15.30 20.80 -31.19
N VAL A 337 16.27 21.33 -30.46
CA VAL A 337 16.04 21.88 -29.11
C VAL A 337 15.36 23.24 -29.24
N THR A 338 14.21 23.39 -28.59
CA THR A 338 13.41 24.63 -28.52
C THR A 338 13.20 25.03 -27.06
N ASP A 339 12.51 26.15 -26.85
CA ASP A 339 11.84 26.40 -25.57
C ASP A 339 10.83 25.26 -25.30
N GLN A 340 10.65 24.88 -24.04
CA GLN A 340 9.84 23.76 -23.58
C GLN A 340 9.12 24.12 -22.28
N SER A 341 7.86 23.68 -22.10
CA SER A 341 7.00 24.15 -21.01
C SER A 341 6.27 23.02 -20.28
N VAL A 342 6.08 23.20 -18.96
CA VAL A 342 5.29 22.33 -18.07
C VAL A 342 4.49 23.19 -17.09
N SER A 343 3.40 22.65 -16.54
CA SER A 343 2.44 23.41 -15.71
C SER A 343 2.44 22.94 -14.26
N TYR A 344 2.09 23.82 -13.34
CA TYR A 344 1.97 23.52 -11.92
C TYR A 344 0.64 24.03 -11.37
N ILE A 345 0.28 23.58 -10.16
CA ILE A 345 -0.78 24.14 -9.34
C ILE A 345 -0.09 24.80 -8.15
N LEU A 346 0.03 26.13 -8.12
CA LEU A 346 0.77 26.79 -7.05
C LEU A 346 0.03 26.80 -5.70
N ASN A 347 -1.29 26.59 -5.67
CA ASN A 347 -2.12 26.64 -4.46
C ASN A 347 -1.92 27.89 -3.57
N GLY A 348 -1.50 29.02 -4.16
CA GLY A 348 -1.21 30.28 -3.46
C GLY A 348 0.25 30.47 -3.02
N ASN A 349 1.15 29.55 -3.38
CA ASN A 349 2.60 29.73 -3.31
C ASN A 349 3.14 30.51 -4.53
N SER A 350 4.45 30.69 -4.60
CA SER A 350 5.18 31.17 -5.78
C SER A 350 6.48 30.39 -5.96
N LEU A 351 6.93 30.16 -7.20
CA LEU A 351 8.27 29.66 -7.47
C LEU A 351 9.33 30.69 -6.99
N ALA A 352 10.32 30.23 -6.24
CA ALA A 352 11.41 31.05 -5.69
C ALA A 352 12.72 30.85 -6.47
N SER A 353 13.07 29.61 -6.78
CA SER A 353 14.32 29.24 -7.46
C SER A 353 14.16 27.90 -8.20
N ILE A 354 15.04 27.65 -9.17
CA ILE A 354 15.26 26.32 -9.74
C ILE A 354 16.75 26.02 -9.64
N GLN A 355 17.11 24.85 -9.15
CA GLN A 355 18.49 24.34 -9.17
C GLN A 355 18.57 23.09 -10.06
N ASN A 356 19.73 22.83 -10.65
CA ASN A 356 19.99 21.57 -11.34
C ASN A 356 20.53 20.49 -10.39
N SER A 357 20.79 19.28 -10.91
CA SER A 357 21.35 18.15 -10.14
C SER A 357 22.74 18.39 -9.53
N THR A 358 23.42 19.50 -9.86
CA THR A 358 24.69 19.91 -9.24
C THR A 358 24.54 21.02 -8.20
N GLY A 359 23.30 21.38 -7.80
CA GLY A 359 23.02 22.49 -6.90
C GLY A 359 23.30 23.87 -7.51
N THR A 360 23.37 23.97 -8.84
CA THR A 360 23.57 25.24 -9.55
C THR A 360 22.23 25.85 -9.90
N SER A 361 21.96 27.04 -9.38
CA SER A 361 20.74 27.79 -9.69
C SER A 361 20.67 28.20 -11.16
N LEU A 362 19.51 27.99 -11.79
CA LEU A 362 19.21 28.48 -13.12
C LEU A 362 19.04 30.00 -13.12
N THR A 363 19.37 30.64 -14.25
CA THR A 363 19.25 32.09 -14.44
C THR A 363 17.96 32.49 -15.18
N THR A 364 17.60 33.77 -15.13
CA THR A 364 16.44 34.35 -15.85
C THR A 364 16.51 34.24 -17.37
N ASN A 365 17.66 33.84 -17.93
CA ASN A 365 17.85 33.58 -19.37
C ASN A 365 17.63 32.09 -19.72
N GLN A 366 17.52 31.23 -18.72
CA GLN A 366 17.34 29.78 -18.86
C GLN A 366 15.90 29.34 -18.59
N TYR A 367 15.14 30.10 -17.79
CA TYR A 367 13.71 29.85 -17.58
C TYR A 367 12.91 31.13 -17.35
N THR A 368 11.61 31.01 -17.57
CA THR A 368 10.58 31.98 -17.13
C THR A 368 9.43 31.22 -16.47
N PHE A 369 8.70 31.90 -15.58
CA PHE A 369 7.50 31.33 -14.96
C PHE A 369 6.34 32.32 -15.14
N SER A 370 5.20 31.86 -15.66
CA SER A 370 4.08 32.73 -16.04
C SER A 370 3.15 33.05 -14.86
N SER A 371 2.28 34.04 -15.04
CA SER A 371 1.14 34.30 -14.14
C SER A 371 -0.06 33.35 -14.37
N THR A 372 0.19 32.19 -14.99
CA THR A 372 -0.79 31.12 -15.27
C THR A 372 -0.19 29.76 -14.91
N ASP A 373 0.74 29.76 -13.95
CA ASP A 373 1.44 28.61 -13.37
C ASP A 373 2.22 27.73 -14.37
N ILE A 374 2.69 28.30 -15.49
CA ILE A 374 3.52 27.61 -16.49
C ILE A 374 5.00 27.95 -16.29
N LEU A 375 5.82 26.93 -16.07
CA LEU A 375 7.28 27.01 -16.23
C LEU A 375 7.63 26.81 -17.70
N THR A 376 8.40 27.73 -18.28
CA THR A 376 9.04 27.56 -19.58
C THR A 376 10.54 27.58 -19.41
N LEU A 377 11.21 26.45 -19.68
CA LEU A 377 12.66 26.43 -19.89
C LEU A 377 12.92 26.94 -21.30
N SER A 378 13.72 28.00 -21.44
CA SER A 378 14.15 28.45 -22.77
C SER A 378 15.21 27.49 -23.32
N ALA A 379 15.33 27.35 -24.63
CA ALA A 379 16.29 26.50 -25.34
C ALA A 379 17.74 26.62 -24.80
N ALA A 380 18.11 27.77 -24.23
CA ALA A 380 19.37 28.01 -23.54
C ALA A 380 19.62 27.09 -22.32
N TYR A 381 18.60 26.53 -21.68
CA TYR A 381 18.78 25.44 -20.71
C TYR A 381 18.92 24.07 -21.38
N PRO A 382 17.91 23.51 -22.08
CA PRO A 382 17.95 22.11 -22.49
C PRO A 382 19.03 21.79 -23.54
N SER A 383 19.58 22.79 -24.25
CA SER A 383 20.72 22.60 -25.16
C SER A 383 22.03 22.23 -24.46
N THR A 384 22.10 22.30 -23.13
CA THR A 384 23.22 21.80 -22.32
C THR A 384 23.10 20.29 -22.01
N PRO A 385 21.99 19.76 -21.45
CA PRO A 385 21.78 18.33 -21.24
C PRO A 385 21.41 17.53 -22.50
N TYR A 386 20.86 18.16 -23.55
CA TYR A 386 20.50 17.51 -24.82
C TYR A 386 21.54 17.77 -25.90
N ASP A 387 22.60 16.96 -25.94
CA ASP A 387 23.43 16.84 -27.14
C ASP A 387 22.90 15.73 -28.07
N ALA A 388 23.18 15.87 -29.37
CA ALA A 388 22.68 14.97 -30.42
C ALA A 388 23.43 13.62 -30.53
N SER A 389 24.42 13.38 -29.69
CA SER A 389 25.28 12.17 -29.68
C SER A 389 25.13 11.30 -28.43
N SER A 390 24.45 11.78 -27.38
CA SER A 390 24.40 11.09 -26.09
C SER A 390 23.25 10.09 -25.94
N THR A 391 23.48 9.12 -25.06
CA THR A 391 22.55 8.02 -24.74
C THR A 391 21.19 8.54 -24.29
N THR A 392 20.10 7.90 -24.73
CA THR A 392 18.74 8.15 -24.24
C THR A 392 18.59 7.73 -22.77
N ARG A 393 18.36 8.70 -21.90
CA ARG A 393 18.24 8.55 -20.42
C ARG A 393 17.74 9.86 -19.80
N ILE A 394 17.52 9.84 -18.47
CA ILE A 394 17.52 11.05 -17.65
C ILE A 394 18.89 11.73 -17.77
N LYS A 395 18.91 13.02 -18.13
CA LYS A 395 20.12 13.82 -18.30
C LYS A 395 20.45 14.65 -17.06
N ASP A 396 19.40 15.12 -16.40
CA ASP A 396 19.44 16.07 -15.28
C ASP A 396 18.12 15.97 -14.51
N SER A 397 18.10 16.44 -13.27
CA SER A 397 16.90 16.54 -12.43
C SER A 397 16.89 17.93 -11.79
N LEU A 398 15.85 18.71 -12.06
CA LEU A 398 15.75 20.08 -11.56
C LEU A 398 14.93 20.12 -10.27
N THR A 399 15.48 20.76 -9.24
CA THR A 399 14.79 21.03 -7.98
C THR A 399 14.12 22.40 -8.08
N LEU A 400 12.79 22.41 -8.21
CA LEU A 400 11.95 23.60 -8.25
C LEU A 400 11.54 23.96 -6.83
N GLN A 401 11.99 25.11 -6.34
CA GLN A 401 11.80 25.52 -4.95
C GLN A 401 10.69 26.56 -4.85
N PHE A 402 9.75 26.36 -3.94
CA PHE A 402 8.58 27.22 -3.78
C PHE A 402 8.61 28.00 -2.46
N SER A 403 7.76 29.02 -2.35
CA SER A 403 7.66 29.85 -1.15
C SER A 403 7.25 29.09 0.13
N LYS A 404 6.61 27.92 -0.01
CA LYS A 404 6.20 26.98 1.04
C LYS A 404 5.96 25.60 0.42
N GLY A 405 5.81 24.58 1.27
CA GLY A 405 5.60 23.19 0.85
C GLY A 405 6.90 22.52 0.44
N VAL A 406 6.78 21.44 -0.32
CA VAL A 406 7.94 20.75 -0.90
C VAL A 406 8.62 21.54 -2.02
N ASP A 407 9.90 21.24 -2.22
CA ASP A 407 10.54 21.39 -3.52
C ASP A 407 10.06 20.26 -4.45
N LEU A 408 9.74 20.55 -5.72
CA LEU A 408 9.35 19.53 -6.70
C LEU A 408 10.51 19.17 -7.64
N SER A 409 10.61 17.90 -8.02
CA SER A 409 11.59 17.45 -9.02
C SER A 409 11.01 17.45 -10.44
N LEU A 410 11.74 18.01 -11.40
CA LEU A 410 11.46 17.92 -12.84
C LEU A 410 12.63 17.22 -13.55
N GLN A 411 12.41 15.98 -13.98
CA GLN A 411 13.44 15.18 -14.68
C GLN A 411 13.54 15.55 -16.16
N ILE A 412 14.75 15.88 -16.61
CA ILE A 412 15.05 16.26 -18.00
C ILE A 412 15.46 15.00 -18.75
N VAL A 413 14.56 14.45 -19.58
CA VAL A 413 14.71 13.14 -20.24
C VAL A 413 14.96 13.32 -21.73
N GLN A 414 15.97 12.64 -22.28
CA GLN A 414 16.07 12.42 -23.72
C GLN A 414 15.68 10.99 -24.06
N TYR A 415 14.78 10.80 -25.02
CA TYR A 415 14.19 9.51 -25.32
C TYR A 415 14.21 9.15 -26.82
N GLY A 416 13.96 7.87 -27.09
CA GLY A 416 13.58 7.31 -28.38
C GLY A 416 12.75 6.05 -28.13
N THR A 417 12.28 5.39 -29.19
CA THR A 417 11.51 4.15 -29.03
C THR A 417 12.39 3.04 -28.44
N PRO A 418 11.96 2.35 -27.35
CA PRO A 418 12.63 1.14 -26.85
C PRO A 418 12.64 0.01 -27.89
N THR A 419 13.45 -1.03 -27.66
CA THR A 419 13.49 -2.21 -28.55
C THR A 419 13.39 -3.52 -27.78
N ILE A 420 12.79 -4.53 -28.43
CA ILE A 420 12.64 -5.90 -27.94
C ILE A 420 13.22 -6.85 -29.00
N GLY A 421 13.84 -7.96 -28.56
CA GLY A 421 14.64 -8.85 -29.42
C GLY A 421 13.88 -9.62 -30.51
N ALA A 422 12.55 -9.76 -30.41
CA ALA A 422 11.72 -10.40 -31.42
C ALA A 422 10.35 -9.71 -31.56
N ALA A 423 9.74 -9.82 -32.75
CA ALA A 423 8.40 -9.31 -33.02
C ALA A 423 7.29 -10.32 -32.70
N SER A 424 7.62 -11.56 -32.35
CA SER A 424 6.65 -12.62 -32.09
C SER A 424 7.11 -13.62 -31.03
N TYR A 425 6.17 -14.07 -30.20
CA TYR A 425 6.39 -14.99 -29.07
C TYR A 425 5.27 -16.05 -29.01
N ILE A 426 5.53 -17.17 -28.32
CA ILE A 426 4.51 -18.17 -27.97
C ILE A 426 4.21 -18.04 -26.48
N ALA A 427 2.93 -17.97 -26.11
CA ALA A 427 2.47 -17.86 -24.73
C ALA A 427 2.80 -19.11 -23.91
N GLN A 428 2.94 -18.93 -22.59
CA GLN A 428 3.26 -19.99 -21.64
C GLN A 428 2.42 -19.82 -20.38
N ALA A 429 2.06 -20.92 -19.71
CA ALA A 429 1.35 -20.88 -18.42
C ALA A 429 2.28 -20.60 -17.22
N MET A 430 3.36 -19.86 -17.46
CA MET A 430 4.42 -19.47 -16.51
C MET A 430 4.99 -18.11 -16.96
N ASP A 431 5.67 -17.41 -16.05
CA ASP A 431 6.20 -16.07 -16.31
C ASP A 431 7.21 -16.04 -17.46
N MET A 432 6.89 -15.25 -18.49
CA MET A 432 7.76 -15.02 -19.65
C MET A 432 8.47 -13.68 -19.49
N LYS A 433 9.75 -13.75 -19.11
CA LYS A 433 10.68 -12.63 -19.09
C LYS A 433 11.22 -12.33 -20.49
N ILE A 434 10.93 -11.14 -21.02
CA ILE A 434 11.24 -10.69 -22.39
C ILE A 434 12.15 -9.46 -22.31
N PRO A 435 13.44 -9.55 -22.65
CA PRO A 435 14.36 -8.42 -22.53
C PRO A 435 13.98 -7.19 -23.38
N ILE A 436 14.02 -6.01 -22.77
CA ILE A 436 13.85 -4.69 -23.40
C ILE A 436 15.19 -3.94 -23.34
N SER A 437 15.57 -3.29 -24.44
CA SER A 437 16.49 -2.15 -24.38
C SER A 437 15.67 -0.86 -24.25
N TYR A 438 15.54 -0.33 -23.03
CA TYR A 438 14.90 0.96 -22.79
C TYR A 438 15.69 2.11 -23.44
N ALA A 439 14.96 3.16 -23.83
CA ALA A 439 15.53 4.32 -24.52
C ALA A 439 14.95 5.63 -23.97
N GLY A 440 15.17 5.92 -22.69
CA GLY A 440 14.63 7.12 -22.02
C GLY A 440 14.45 6.86 -20.52
N LEU A 441 13.21 6.76 -20.06
CA LEU A 441 12.91 6.17 -18.75
C LEU A 441 12.95 4.63 -18.86
N ALA A 442 13.50 3.97 -17.84
CA ALA A 442 13.43 2.52 -17.67
C ALA A 442 12.08 2.11 -17.03
N LYS A 443 10.98 2.56 -17.63
CA LYS A 443 9.60 2.34 -17.15
C LYS A 443 8.63 2.29 -18.33
N GLY A 444 7.87 1.20 -18.45
CA GLY A 444 6.69 1.13 -19.32
C GLY A 444 5.52 1.94 -18.76
N ALA A 445 4.64 2.41 -19.64
CA ALA A 445 3.44 3.16 -19.26
C ALA A 445 2.22 2.24 -19.12
N THR A 446 1.96 1.39 -20.12
CA THR A 446 0.88 0.38 -20.10
C THR A 446 1.04 -0.60 -21.28
N VAL A 447 0.22 -1.64 -21.35
CA VAL A 447 0.06 -2.50 -22.54
C VAL A 447 -1.37 -2.46 -23.04
N ARG A 448 -1.55 -2.31 -24.34
CA ARG A 448 -2.84 -2.50 -25.04
C ARG A 448 -2.85 -3.86 -25.72
N ALA A 449 -3.88 -4.68 -25.45
CA ALA A 449 -3.96 -6.07 -25.90
C ALA A 449 -5.18 -6.30 -26.81
N VAL A 450 -4.92 -6.61 -28.09
CA VAL A 450 -5.96 -6.72 -29.14
C VAL A 450 -5.88 -8.09 -29.81
N LEU A 451 -7.01 -8.77 -29.94
CA LEU A 451 -7.17 -10.06 -30.60
C LEU A 451 -7.08 -9.92 -32.14
N ALA A 452 -6.82 -11.01 -32.85
CA ALA A 452 -6.71 -11.00 -34.32
C ALA A 452 -8.01 -10.62 -35.04
N ASP A 453 -9.17 -10.76 -34.39
CA ASP A 453 -10.48 -10.25 -34.84
C ASP A 453 -10.70 -8.74 -34.60
N GLY A 454 -9.78 -8.07 -33.90
CA GLY A 454 -9.85 -6.64 -33.57
C GLY A 454 -10.54 -6.30 -32.24
N THR A 455 -11.08 -7.28 -31.53
CA THR A 455 -11.61 -7.10 -30.16
C THR A 455 -10.48 -7.07 -29.12
N TYR A 456 -10.78 -6.78 -27.85
CA TYR A 456 -9.77 -6.66 -26.79
C TYR A 456 -9.65 -7.98 -26.01
N LEU A 457 -8.42 -8.38 -25.66
CA LEU A 457 -8.15 -9.64 -24.93
C LEU A 457 -8.92 -9.72 -23.60
N THR A 458 -8.99 -8.60 -22.87
CA THR A 458 -9.87 -8.40 -21.72
C THR A 458 -10.49 -6.99 -21.80
N ASN A 459 -11.27 -6.61 -20.79
CA ASN A 459 -11.74 -5.22 -20.63
C ASN A 459 -12.54 -4.66 -21.82
N ALA A 460 -13.37 -5.49 -22.48
CA ALA A 460 -14.20 -5.09 -23.61
C ALA A 460 -15.16 -3.91 -23.31
N TRP A 461 -15.48 -3.68 -22.04
CA TRP A 461 -16.22 -2.49 -21.57
C TRP A 461 -15.47 -1.18 -21.85
N THR A 462 -14.14 -1.19 -22.00
CA THR A 462 -13.32 0.00 -22.31
C THR A 462 -13.49 0.51 -23.74
N THR A 463 -14.29 -0.14 -24.58
CA THR A 463 -14.58 0.30 -25.96
C THR A 463 -15.22 1.69 -26.04
N SER A 464 -15.88 2.15 -24.98
CA SER A 464 -16.43 3.51 -24.84
C SER A 464 -15.54 4.48 -24.04
N SER A 465 -14.39 4.02 -23.53
CA SER A 465 -13.44 4.82 -22.77
C SER A 465 -12.59 5.74 -23.66
N GLY A 466 -11.73 6.53 -23.03
CA GLY A 466 -10.81 7.47 -23.70
C GLY A 466 -9.78 6.83 -24.64
N PRO A 467 -9.17 7.59 -25.58
CA PRO A 467 -8.12 7.09 -26.48
C PRO A 467 -6.90 6.52 -25.75
N LEU A 468 -6.61 7.00 -24.53
CA LEU A 468 -5.55 6.50 -23.64
C LEU A 468 -6.01 5.38 -22.67
N GLN A 469 -7.26 4.89 -22.77
CA GLN A 469 -7.81 3.81 -21.93
C GLN A 469 -8.32 2.60 -22.74
N GLN A 470 -8.85 2.80 -23.94
CA GLN A 470 -9.40 1.74 -24.81
C GLN A 470 -8.46 0.54 -24.99
N GLY A 471 -8.91 -0.65 -24.58
CA GLY A 471 -8.22 -1.92 -24.79
C GLY A 471 -6.94 -2.12 -24.00
N ARG A 472 -6.71 -1.35 -22.93
CA ARG A 472 -5.55 -1.54 -22.05
C ARG A 472 -5.76 -2.79 -21.21
N TRP A 473 -4.72 -3.62 -21.18
CA TRP A 473 -4.72 -4.91 -20.51
C TRP A 473 -4.65 -4.70 -19.00
N THR A 474 -5.25 -5.59 -18.23
CA THR A 474 -5.23 -5.52 -16.77
C THR A 474 -3.81 -5.84 -16.28
N GLN A 475 -3.20 -4.93 -15.53
CA GLN A 475 -1.85 -5.10 -14.98
C GLN A 475 -1.82 -6.26 -13.97
N GLY A 476 -0.64 -6.86 -13.73
CA GLY A 476 -0.54 -8.16 -13.04
C GLY A 476 -0.85 -9.37 -13.93
N ASN A 477 -1.31 -9.15 -15.17
CA ASN A 477 -1.14 -10.09 -16.29
C ASN A 477 0.14 -9.81 -17.07
N TYR A 478 0.65 -8.58 -16.95
CA TYR A 478 1.98 -8.16 -17.39
C TYR A 478 2.62 -7.24 -16.37
N GLY A 479 3.94 -7.08 -16.48
CA GLY A 479 4.77 -6.16 -15.71
C GLY A 479 5.93 -5.62 -16.52
N PHE A 480 6.66 -4.68 -15.91
CA PHE A 480 7.89 -4.09 -16.44
C PHE A 480 8.89 -4.02 -15.27
N ASP A 481 10.11 -4.53 -15.46
CA ASP A 481 11.23 -4.29 -14.55
C ASP A 481 12.33 -3.45 -15.23
N SER A 482 13.51 -3.33 -14.61
CA SER A 482 14.60 -2.48 -15.08
C SER A 482 15.24 -2.94 -16.41
N SER A 483 14.98 -4.17 -16.86
CA SER A 483 15.51 -4.72 -18.11
C SER A 483 14.53 -5.60 -18.89
N GLU A 484 13.37 -5.96 -18.35
CA GLU A 484 12.45 -6.95 -18.94
C GLU A 484 10.99 -6.46 -18.98
N PHE A 485 10.31 -6.82 -20.07
CA PHE A 485 8.86 -6.91 -20.14
C PHE A 485 8.48 -8.31 -19.62
N ILE A 486 7.53 -8.38 -18.70
CA ILE A 486 7.09 -9.66 -18.15
C ILE A 486 5.65 -9.90 -18.60
N ILE A 487 5.38 -11.04 -19.25
CA ILE A 487 4.03 -11.60 -19.31
C ILE A 487 3.94 -12.60 -18.16
N TYR A 488 3.16 -12.29 -17.13
CA TYR A 488 3.01 -13.20 -15.99
C TYR A 488 2.20 -14.45 -16.40
N ALA A 489 2.31 -15.53 -15.62
CA ALA A 489 1.60 -16.78 -15.86
C ALA A 489 0.09 -16.59 -16.09
N SER A 490 -0.52 -15.65 -15.36
CA SER A 490 -1.90 -15.17 -15.50
C SER A 490 -2.21 -14.61 -16.90
N GLY A 491 -1.35 -13.75 -17.42
CA GLY A 491 -1.48 -13.17 -18.76
C GLY A 491 -1.19 -14.17 -19.88
N GLY A 492 -0.20 -15.04 -19.68
CA GLY A 492 0.07 -16.14 -20.61
C GLY A 492 -1.11 -17.11 -20.71
N GLN A 493 -1.74 -17.45 -19.59
CA GLN A 493 -2.99 -18.24 -19.56
C GLN A 493 -4.14 -17.56 -20.29
N GLN A 494 -4.30 -16.23 -20.19
CA GLN A 494 -5.33 -15.50 -20.96
C GLN A 494 -5.08 -15.56 -22.47
N ILE A 495 -3.82 -15.42 -22.91
CA ILE A 495 -3.46 -15.49 -24.34
C ILE A 495 -3.68 -16.92 -24.88
N ILE A 496 -3.32 -17.95 -24.12
CA ILE A 496 -3.59 -19.36 -24.48
C ILE A 496 -5.11 -19.60 -24.58
N ALA A 497 -5.87 -19.14 -23.58
CA ALA A 497 -7.33 -19.33 -23.52
C ALA A 497 -8.08 -18.60 -24.64
N ALA A 498 -7.52 -17.53 -25.21
CA ALA A 498 -8.10 -16.82 -26.34
C ALA A 498 -8.08 -17.62 -27.65
N GLY A 499 -7.18 -18.61 -27.79
CA GLY A 499 -7.12 -19.51 -28.96
C GLY A 499 -6.81 -18.83 -30.31
N GLN A 500 -6.37 -17.57 -30.30
CA GLN A 500 -5.99 -16.78 -31.47
C GLN A 500 -4.84 -15.82 -31.11
N PRO A 501 -4.06 -15.33 -32.10
CA PRO A 501 -2.95 -14.41 -31.84
C PRO A 501 -3.42 -13.09 -31.20
N VAL A 502 -2.65 -12.61 -30.23
CA VAL A 502 -2.84 -11.32 -29.56
C VAL A 502 -1.74 -10.36 -29.97
N SER A 503 -2.11 -9.18 -30.44
CA SER A 503 -1.21 -8.04 -30.63
C SER A 503 -1.08 -7.27 -29.32
N LEU A 504 0.12 -7.24 -28.75
CA LEU A 504 0.46 -6.43 -27.59
C LEU A 504 1.22 -5.17 -28.06
N MET A 505 0.61 -4.01 -27.84
CA MET A 505 1.25 -2.70 -28.03
C MET A 505 1.70 -2.20 -26.66
N LEU A 506 3.00 -2.27 -26.41
CA LEU A 506 3.66 -1.77 -25.21
C LEU A 506 3.87 -0.27 -25.37
N GLU A 507 3.26 0.52 -24.51
CA GLU A 507 3.33 2.00 -24.50
C GLU A 507 4.39 2.45 -23.48
N PHE A 508 5.23 3.41 -23.85
CA PHE A 508 6.30 3.97 -23.00
C PHE A 508 6.15 5.49 -22.86
N TYR A 509 6.94 6.12 -21.98
CA TYR A 509 6.94 7.57 -21.73
C TYR A 509 7.97 8.31 -22.61
N PRO A 510 7.65 9.48 -23.21
CA PRO A 510 6.34 10.15 -23.22
C PRO A 510 5.32 9.34 -24.01
N ARG A 511 4.06 9.46 -23.60
CA ARG A 511 2.98 8.56 -24.03
C ARG A 511 1.96 9.30 -24.90
N SER A 512 1.90 8.96 -26.19
CA SER A 512 0.81 9.32 -27.10
C SER A 512 0.21 8.08 -27.75
N VAL A 513 -1.03 8.18 -28.23
CA VAL A 513 -1.69 7.09 -28.97
C VAL A 513 -0.91 6.73 -30.24
N GLY A 514 -0.18 5.61 -30.19
CA GLY A 514 0.57 5.05 -31.32
C GLY A 514 2.01 5.57 -31.48
N GLU A 515 2.48 6.48 -30.62
CA GLU A 515 3.86 6.98 -30.61
C GLU A 515 4.65 6.35 -29.47
N ASN A 516 5.97 6.19 -29.63
CA ASN A 516 6.86 5.64 -28.60
C ASN A 516 6.40 4.26 -28.08
N VAL A 517 5.93 3.40 -29.00
CA VAL A 517 5.42 2.06 -28.73
C VAL A 517 6.31 0.96 -29.30
N VAL A 518 6.29 -0.22 -28.66
CA VAL A 518 6.80 -1.48 -29.23
C VAL A 518 5.62 -2.42 -29.44
N ASN A 519 5.50 -3.00 -30.65
CA ASN A 519 4.46 -3.96 -30.97
C ASN A 519 5.04 -5.36 -31.07
N ILE A 520 4.44 -6.33 -30.37
CA ILE A 520 4.75 -7.76 -30.48
C ILE A 520 3.47 -8.58 -30.65
N THR A 521 3.54 -9.70 -31.38
CA THR A 521 2.44 -10.66 -31.47
C THR A 521 2.73 -11.86 -30.58
N VAL A 522 1.80 -12.23 -29.71
CA VAL A 522 1.89 -13.45 -28.90
C VAL A 522 0.85 -14.45 -29.40
N HIS A 523 1.30 -15.67 -29.69
CA HIS A 523 0.46 -16.76 -30.14
C HIS A 523 0.11 -17.69 -28.97
N SER A 524 -1.12 -18.23 -28.98
CA SER A 524 -1.60 -19.29 -28.10
C SER A 524 -0.87 -20.62 -28.31
#